data_AF-A0A7K2TL97-F1
#
_entry.id   AF-A0A7K2TL97-F1
#
_cell.length_a   1.000
_cell.length_b   1.000
_cell.length_c   1.000
_cell.angle_alpha   90.00
_cell.angle_beta   90.00
_cell.angle_gamma   90.00
#
_symmetry.space_group_name_H-M   'P 1'
#
loop_
_entity.id
_entity.type
_entity.pdbx_description
1 polymer ?
#
loop_
_entity_poly.entity_id
_entity_poly.type
_entity_poly.pdbx_seq_one_letter_code
_entity_poly.pdbx_strand_id
1 'polypeptide(L)' 'MIEPLLPRVERQVRHPGRKRHPDRLVFQGILFVLHTGIAWERLPQELGFGSGMACWRRLAE' A
#
# COMPACT_ATOMS: atom_id res chain seq x y z
N MET A 1 7.05 -12.52 -9.81
CA MET A 1 6.24 -11.76 -10.78
C MET A 1 4.81 -11.73 -10.24
N ILE A 2 4.32 -10.59 -9.74
CA ILE A 2 2.98 -10.47 -9.09
C ILE A 2 2.14 -9.35 -9.72
N GLU A 3 2.74 -8.42 -10.50
CA GLU A 3 1.99 -7.33 -11.15
C GLU A 3 0.67 -7.72 -11.84
N PRO A 4 0.55 -8.85 -12.56
CA PRO A 4 -0.73 -9.19 -13.20
C PRO A 4 -1.86 -9.52 -12.23
N LEU A 5 -1.58 -9.77 -10.94
CA LEU A 5 -2.59 -10.05 -9.91
C LEU A 5 -3.02 -8.81 -9.13
N LEU A 6 -2.36 -7.67 -9.34
CA LEU A 6 -2.69 -6.45 -8.61
C LEU A 6 -3.93 -5.78 -9.24
N PRO A 7 -4.89 -5.31 -8.43
CA PRO A 7 -6.12 -4.72 -8.92
C PRO A 7 -5.83 -3.47 -9.75
N ARG A 8 -6.25 -3.47 -11.02
CA ARG A 8 -6.19 -2.29 -11.87
C ARG A 8 -7.33 -1.35 -11.48
N VAL A 9 -7.03 -0.36 -10.65
CA VAL A 9 -7.98 0.69 -10.30
C VAL A 9 -7.88 1.84 -11.29
N GLU A 10 -8.97 2.09 -12.02
CA GLU A 10 -9.06 3.21 -12.94
C GLU A 10 -8.99 4.53 -12.19
N ARG A 11 -8.10 5.42 -12.65
CA ARG A 11 -7.93 6.74 -12.06
C ARG A 11 -8.99 7.69 -12.61
N GLN A 12 -9.69 8.41 -11.73
CA GLN A 12 -10.58 9.48 -12.16
C GLN A 12 -9.82 10.55 -12.96
N VAL A 13 -10.38 10.94 -14.11
CA VAL A 13 -9.74 11.87 -15.05
C VAL A 13 -10.02 13.34 -14.71
N ARG A 14 -11.26 13.66 -14.30
CA ARG A 14 -11.69 15.07 -14.11
C ARG A 14 -11.15 15.72 -12.84
N HIS A 15 -11.14 14.98 -11.73
CA HIS A 15 -10.63 15.47 -10.44
C HIS A 15 -9.70 14.41 -9.82
N PRO A 16 -8.48 14.25 -10.37
CA PRO A 16 -7.58 13.24 -9.86
C PRO A 16 -7.12 13.63 -8.45
N GLY A 17 -7.53 12.84 -7.46
CA GLY A 17 -6.97 12.93 -6.10
C GLY A 17 -5.48 12.58 -6.06
N ARG A 18 -4.94 12.49 -4.84
CA ARG A 18 -3.53 12.09 -4.62
C ARG A 18 -3.24 10.76 -5.31
N LYS A 19 -2.11 10.69 -6.02
CA LYS A 19 -1.68 9.46 -6.70
C LYS A 19 -1.59 8.32 -5.67
N ARG A 20 -2.19 7.18 -5.98
CA ARG A 20 -2.10 5.97 -5.13
C ARG A 20 -0.64 5.55 -5.04
N HIS A 21 -0.24 5.07 -3.86
CA HIS A 21 1.05 4.40 -3.73
C HIS A 21 1.08 3.16 -4.62
N PRO A 22 2.23 2.85 -5.25
CA PRO A 22 2.40 1.65 -6.05
C PRO A 22 2.04 0.39 -5.26
N ASP A 23 1.20 -0.45 -5.85
CA ASP A 23 0.63 -1.63 -5.19
C ASP A 23 1.70 -2.59 -4.67
N ARG A 24 2.82 -2.71 -5.41
CA ARG A 24 3.99 -3.48 -5.00
C ARG A 24 4.59 -3.01 -3.68
N LEU A 25 4.74 -1.69 -3.51
CA LEU A 25 5.33 -1.10 -2.30
C LEU A 25 4.38 -1.28 -1.10
N VAL A 26 3.07 -1.11 -1.34
CA VAL A 26 2.05 -1.34 -0.31
C VAL A 26 2.02 -2.81 0.11
N PHE A 27 2.09 -3.74 -0.86
CA PHE A 27 2.16 -5.16 -0.57
C PHE A 27 3.41 -5.53 0.23
N GLN A 28 4.57 -4.95 -0.09
CA GLN A 28 5.79 -5.10 0.72
C GLN A 28 5.60 -4.56 2.14
N GLY A 29 4.93 -3.42 2.32
CA GLY A 29 4.57 -2.88 3.63
C GLY A 29 3.66 -3.80 4.43
N ILE A 30 2.65 -4.39 3.80
CA ILE A 30 1.76 -5.40 4.43
C ILE A 30 2.59 -6.61 4.88
N LEU A 31 3.41 -7.18 4.01
CA LEU A 31 4.26 -8.31 4.35
C LEU A 31 5.24 -7.98 5.48
N PHE A 32 5.82 -6.77 5.48
CA PHE A 32 6.72 -6.32 6.54
C PHE A 32 6.00 -6.27 7.89
N VAL A 33 4.81 -5.68 7.96
CA VAL A 33 3.99 -5.62 9.19
C VAL A 33 3.63 -7.03 9.67
N LEU A 34 3.17 -7.89 8.77
CA LEU A 34 2.80 -9.27 9.12
C LEU A 34 4.01 -10.11 9.58
N HIS A 35 5.18 -9.88 9.00
CA HIS A 35 6.40 -10.60 9.35
C HIS A 35 7.00 -10.13 10.68
N THR A 36 6.96 -8.82 10.95
CA THR A 36 7.57 -8.22 12.15
C THR A 36 6.60 -8.14 13.33
N GLY A 37 5.29 -8.22 13.10
CA GLY A 37 4.25 -8.12 14.12
C GLY A 37 4.08 -6.71 14.69
N ILE A 38 4.64 -5.67 14.06
CA ILE A 38 4.49 -4.28 14.52
C ILE A 38 3.06 -3.76 14.30
N ALA A 39 2.66 -2.74 15.06
CA ALA A 39 1.43 -2.00 14.77
C ALA A 39 1.53 -1.25 13.43
N TRP A 40 0.40 -1.07 12.72
CA TRP A 40 0.37 -0.35 11.44
C TRP A 40 0.88 1.09 11.56
N GLU A 41 0.57 1.77 12.66
CA GLU A 41 1.02 3.14 12.96
C GLU A 41 2.54 3.24 13.17
N ARG A 42 3.20 2.11 13.44
CA ARG A 42 4.65 2.02 13.67
C ARG A 42 5.43 1.64 12.40
N LEU A 43 4.78 1.48 11.25
CA LEU A 43 5.47 1.19 10.00
C LEU A 43 6.44 2.34 9.66
N PRO A 44 7.77 2.08 9.58
CA PRO A 44 8.74 3.12 9.29
C PRO A 44 8.53 3.71 7.90
N GLN A 45 8.42 5.04 7.82
CA GLN A 45 8.17 5.72 6.54
C GLN A 45 9.42 5.78 5.65
N GLU A 46 10.61 5.64 6.25
CA GLU A 46 11.90 5.67 5.56
C GLU A 46 12.05 4.49 4.58
N LEU A 47 11.27 3.41 4.76
CA LEU A 47 11.26 2.25 3.87
C LEU A 47 10.49 2.48 2.55
N GLY A 48 9.74 3.59 2.44
CA GLY A 48 9.07 3.97 1.20
C GLY A 48 7.81 3.16 0.84
N PHE A 49 7.33 2.28 1.74
CA PHE A 49 6.12 1.48 1.52
C PHE A 49 4.81 2.31 1.50
N GLY A 50 4.88 3.56 1.97
CA GLY A 50 3.73 4.38 2.31
C GLY A 50 3.44 4.32 3.81
N SER A 51 2.30 4.85 4.26
CA SER A 51 1.90 4.74 5.66
C SER A 51 1.29 3.37 5.95
N GLY A 52 1.42 2.88 7.19
CA GLY A 52 0.76 1.63 7.55
C GLY A 52 -0.77 1.71 7.46
N MET A 53 -1.36 2.90 7.64
CA MET A 53 -2.79 3.10 7.37
C MET A 53 -3.16 2.92 5.89
N ALA A 54 -2.28 3.33 4.96
CA ALA A 54 -2.50 3.07 3.53
C ALA A 54 -2.40 1.56 3.23
N CYS A 55 -1.49 0.84 3.90
CA CYS A 55 -1.37 -0.61 3.82
C CYS A 55 -2.60 -1.33 4.36
N TRP A 56 -3.06 -0.95 5.56
CA TRP A 56 -4.26 -1.51 6.17
C TRP A 56 -5.51 -1.30 5.32
N ARG A 57 -5.74 -0.06 4.85
CA ARG A 57 -6.85 0.23 3.94
C ARG A 57 -6.80 -0.62 2.68
N ARG A 58 -5.60 -0.85 2.13
CA ARG A 58 -5.43 -1.67 0.93
C ARG A 58 -5.64 -3.16 1.18
N LEU A 59 -5.31 -3.65 2.36
CA LEU A 59 -5.60 -5.03 2.75
C LEU A 59 -7.11 -5.30 2.90
N ALA A 60 -7.87 -4.25 3.25
CA ALA A 60 -9.32 -4.30 3.43
C ALA A 60 -10.14 -3.94 2.19
N GLU A 61 -9.49 -3.59 1.06
CA GLU A 61 -10.13 -3.39 -0.25
C GLU A 61 -10.42 -4.74 -0.92
#